data_AF-A0A4R8L2Z0-F1
#
_entry.id   AF-A0A4R8L2Z0-F1
#
_cell.length_a   1.000
_cell.length_b   1.000
_cell.length_c   1.000
_cell.angle_alpha   90.00
_cell.angle_beta   90.00
_cell.angle_gamma   90.00
#
_symmetry.space_group_name_H-M   'P 1'
#
loop_
_entity.id
_entity.type
_entity.pdbx_description
1 polymer ?
#
loop_
_entity_poly.entity_id
_entity_poly.type
_entity_poly.pdbx_seq_one_letter_code
_entity_poly.pdbx_strand_id
1 'polypeptide(L)'
;MYKPNSLRQHLAAAIPDLQRDPDRLLVFADEGNVVASATASLSFEYRFKLNLIVTDYAGDADAIMVALIAWLKVHQLDLMANEETRKHGIAFEVDFNNHETVDISIKLDLAERVAVKAGDAGRLNIQHLAEIQHMPAYADEFWKLYDGDTLLAEWRTPEATP
;
A
#
# COMPACT_ATOMS: atom_id res chain seq x y z
N MET A 1 0.93 3.63 -12.46
CA MET A 1 0.71 2.91 -11.19
C MET A 1 1.74 3.42 -10.20
N TYR A 2 1.32 4.25 -9.24
CA TYR A 2 2.20 4.80 -8.21
C TYR A 2 2.07 4.04 -6.88
N LYS A 3 0.88 3.51 -6.57
CA LYS A 3 0.57 2.86 -5.28
C LYS A 3 1.53 1.71 -4.91
N PRO A 4 1.91 0.78 -5.83
CA PRO A 4 2.85 -0.29 -5.50
C PRO A 4 4.22 0.22 -5.04
N ASN A 5 4.74 1.26 -5.70
CA ASN A 5 6.05 1.84 -5.37
C ASN A 5 5.99 2.66 -4.09
N SER A 6 4.91 3.44 -3.90
CA SER A 6 4.67 4.19 -2.66
C SER A 6 4.59 3.26 -1.45
N LEU A 7 3.82 2.17 -1.54
CA LEU A 7 3.71 1.20 -0.45
C LEU A 7 5.04 0.48 -0.19
N ARG A 8 5.78 0.10 -1.24
CA ARG A 8 7.11 -0.49 -1.11
C ARG A 8 8.04 0.43 -0.32
N GLN A 9 8.10 1.72 -0.68
CA GLN A 9 8.93 2.72 -0.01
C GLN A 9 8.50 2.93 1.44
N HIS A 10 7.19 2.98 1.70
CA HIS A 10 6.65 3.13 3.05
C HIS A 10 7.05 1.97 3.97
N LEU A 11 6.85 0.72 3.53
CA LEU A 11 7.23 -0.46 4.31
C LEU A 11 8.75 -0.58 4.48
N ALA A 12 9.51 -0.32 3.41
CA ALA A 12 10.96 -0.34 3.47
C ALA A 12 11.51 0.73 4.42
N ALA A 13 10.85 1.89 4.54
CA ALA A 13 11.22 2.92 5.50
C ALA A 13 10.75 2.58 6.92
N ALA A 14 9.65 1.85 7.09
CA ALA A 14 9.07 1.55 8.40
C ALA A 14 9.81 0.44 9.16
N ILE A 15 10.27 -0.59 8.43
CA ILE A 15 10.73 -1.86 9.01
C ILE A 15 12.27 -1.93 8.95
N PRO A 16 12.98 -2.02 10.10
CA PRO A 16 14.45 -2.05 10.13
C PRO A 16 15.09 -3.12 9.25
N ASP A 17 14.47 -4.31 9.18
CA ASP A 17 14.96 -5.42 8.35
C ASP A 17 14.86 -5.10 6.86
N LEU A 18 13.79 -4.44 6.42
CA LEU A 18 13.60 -4.03 5.03
C LEU A 18 14.45 -2.81 4.66
N GLN A 19 14.78 -1.95 5.62
CA GLN A 19 15.77 -0.87 5.40
C GLN A 19 17.15 -1.46 5.09
N ARG A 20 17.54 -2.50 5.83
CA ARG A 20 18.83 -3.17 5.72
C ARG A 20 18.92 -4.01 4.45
N ASP A 21 17.84 -4.66 4.05
CA ASP A 21 17.76 -5.51 2.88
C ASP A 21 16.41 -5.34 2.14
N PRO A 22 16.30 -4.33 1.25
CA PRO A 22 15.07 -4.03 0.54
C PRO A 22 14.60 -5.12 -0.43
N ASP A 23 15.50 -6.00 -0.87
CA ASP A 23 15.19 -7.06 -1.83
C ASP A 23 14.36 -8.20 -1.20
N ARG A 24 14.27 -8.25 0.14
CA ARG A 24 13.37 -9.14 0.88
C ARG A 24 11.89 -8.81 0.71
N LEU A 25 11.58 -7.59 0.25
CA LEU A 25 10.21 -7.19 -0.07
C LEU A 25 9.98 -7.29 -1.59
N LEU A 26 9.32 -8.36 -2.00
CA LEU A 26 8.85 -8.54 -3.35
C LEU A 26 7.46 -7.91 -3.49
N VAL A 27 7.24 -7.18 -4.57
CA VAL A 27 5.96 -6.52 -4.85
C VAL A 27 5.54 -6.82 -6.29
N PHE A 28 4.38 -7.44 -6.44
CA PHE A 28 3.79 -7.82 -7.71
C PHE A 28 2.39 -7.24 -7.84
N ALA A 29 1.99 -6.92 -9.06
CA ALA A 29 0.61 -6.61 -9.40
C ALA A 29 0.12 -7.64 -10.41
N ASP A 30 -0.98 -8.32 -10.11
CA ASP A 30 -1.63 -9.30 -10.98
C ASP A 30 -3.15 -9.09 -11.03
N GLU A 31 -3.83 -9.96 -11.79
CA GLU A 31 -5.29 -9.90 -12.02
C GLU A 31 -5.80 -8.50 -12.40
N GLY A 32 -4.97 -7.75 -13.15
CA GLY A 32 -5.21 -6.36 -13.46
C GLY A 32 -6.28 -6.14 -14.53
N ASN A 33 -7.12 -5.12 -14.32
CA ASN A 33 -8.08 -4.63 -15.31
C ASN A 33 -8.08 -3.09 -15.37
N VAL A 34 -8.32 -2.54 -16.55
CA VAL A 34 -8.50 -1.10 -16.76
C VAL A 34 -9.99 -0.81 -16.87
N VAL A 35 -10.48 0.06 -16.00
CA VAL A 35 -11.86 0.55 -16.04
C VAL A 35 -11.88 1.93 -16.70
N ALA A 36 -12.52 2.02 -17.85
CA ALA A 36 -12.72 3.26 -18.58
C ALA A 36 -14.17 3.36 -19.07
N SER A 37 -14.63 4.58 -19.34
CA SER A 37 -15.97 4.84 -19.88
C SER A 37 -15.90 5.12 -21.38
N ALA A 38 -16.96 4.79 -22.12
CA ALA A 38 -17.09 5.10 -23.56
C ALA A 38 -17.46 6.58 -23.81
N THR A 39 -16.78 7.50 -23.12
CA THR A 39 -16.90 8.95 -23.30
C THR A 39 -15.68 9.49 -24.04
N ALA A 40 -15.66 10.80 -24.33
CA ALA A 40 -14.48 11.44 -24.93
C ALA A 40 -13.26 11.52 -23.98
N SER A 41 -13.45 11.26 -22.68
CA SER A 41 -12.37 11.29 -21.70
C SER A 41 -11.48 10.06 -21.83
N LEU A 42 -10.16 10.28 -21.82
CA LEU A 42 -9.15 9.21 -21.75
C LEU A 42 -8.76 8.86 -20.31
N SER A 43 -9.51 9.37 -19.33
CA SER A 43 -9.29 9.05 -17.91
C SER A 43 -9.77 7.62 -17.61
N PHE A 44 -9.07 6.94 -16.71
CA PHE A 44 -9.33 5.54 -16.40
C PHE A 44 -8.91 5.22 -14.96
N GLU A 45 -9.25 4.01 -14.51
CA GLU A 45 -8.85 3.46 -13.22
C GLU A 45 -8.18 2.11 -13.44
N TYR A 46 -6.99 1.94 -12.87
CA TYR A 46 -6.41 0.60 -12.69
C TYR A 46 -7.14 -0.08 -11.53
N ARG A 47 -7.51 -1.34 -11.70
CA ARG A 47 -7.91 -2.24 -10.61
C ARG A 47 -7.06 -3.48 -10.71
N PHE A 48 -6.48 -3.93 -9.61
CA PHE A 48 -5.52 -5.02 -9.62
C PHE A 48 -5.35 -5.60 -8.22
N LYS A 49 -4.85 -6.83 -8.17
CA LYS A 49 -4.40 -7.44 -6.93
C LYS A 49 -2.92 -7.13 -6.73
N LEU A 50 -2.61 -6.51 -5.61
CA LEU A 50 -1.23 -6.32 -5.17
C LEU A 50 -0.84 -7.49 -4.27
N ASN A 51 0.26 -8.15 -4.61
CA ASN A 51 0.88 -9.18 -3.80
C ASN A 51 2.19 -8.63 -3.24
N LEU A 52 2.30 -8.61 -1.93
CA LEU A 52 3.54 -8.31 -1.20
C LEU A 52 4.06 -9.61 -0.62
N ILE A 53 5.33 -9.90 -0.79
CA ILE A 53 5.97 -11.05 -0.15
C ILE A 53 7.18 -10.52 0.60
N VAL A 54 7.20 -10.75 1.91
CA VAL A 54 8.36 -10.50 2.76
C VAL A 54 9.00 -11.85 3.06
N THR A 55 10.28 -12.01 2.71
CA THR A 55 11.01 -13.27 2.88
C THR A 55 12.00 -13.21 4.04
N ASP A 56 12.22 -14.35 4.70
CA ASP A 56 13.21 -14.55 5.77
C ASP A 56 13.12 -13.48 6.88
N TYR A 57 11.89 -13.11 7.26
CA TYR A 57 11.66 -12.05 8.23
C TYR A 57 11.75 -12.60 9.65
N ALA A 58 12.63 -12.00 10.47
CA ALA A 58 12.86 -12.40 11.85
C ALA A 58 12.18 -11.46 12.88
N GLY A 59 11.57 -10.37 12.40
CA GLY A 59 10.89 -9.40 13.25
C GLY A 59 9.44 -9.79 13.56
N ASP A 60 8.77 -8.93 14.32
CA ASP A 60 7.35 -9.11 14.61
C ASP A 60 6.49 -8.76 13.39
N ALA A 61 5.56 -9.66 13.02
CA ALA A 61 4.63 -9.45 11.91
C ALA A 61 3.71 -8.24 12.13
N ASP A 62 3.42 -7.89 13.39
CA ASP A 62 2.62 -6.72 13.75
C ASP A 62 3.28 -5.43 13.25
N ALA A 63 4.61 -5.38 13.17
CA ALA A 63 5.34 -4.25 12.61
C ALA A 63 4.92 -3.98 11.15
N ILE A 64 4.89 -5.04 10.34
CA ILE A 64 4.49 -4.97 8.92
C ILE A 64 3.01 -4.63 8.81
N MET A 65 2.14 -5.30 9.59
CA MET A 65 0.69 -5.14 9.48
C MET A 65 0.24 -3.74 9.90
N VAL A 66 0.77 -3.20 11.00
CA VAL A 66 0.40 -1.84 11.46
C VAL A 66 0.91 -0.78 10.49
N ALA A 67 2.15 -0.90 9.99
CA ALA A 67 2.69 0.02 8.99
C ALA A 67 1.89 -0.03 7.68
N LEU A 68 1.48 -1.23 7.24
CA LEU A 68 0.61 -1.43 6.08
C LEU A 68 -0.76 -0.76 6.28
N ILE A 69 -1.42 -1.00 7.42
CA ILE A 69 -2.74 -0.43 7.72
C ILE A 69 -2.65 1.11 7.75
N ALA A 70 -1.56 1.68 8.28
CA ALA A 70 -1.34 3.12 8.26
C ALA A 70 -1.36 3.68 6.83
N TRP A 71 -0.65 3.02 5.90
CA TRP A 71 -0.63 3.40 4.49
C TRP A 71 -2.00 3.22 3.83
N LEU A 72 -2.68 2.09 4.08
CA LEU A 72 -4.01 1.80 3.51
C LEU A 72 -5.06 2.81 3.94
N LYS A 73 -4.99 3.34 5.17
CA LYS A 73 -5.94 4.37 5.62
C LYS A 73 -5.88 5.66 4.80
N VAL A 74 -4.75 5.93 4.15
CA VAL A 74 -4.56 7.11 3.30
C VAL A 74 -4.77 6.77 1.83
N HIS A 75 -4.29 5.61 1.38
CA HIS A 75 -4.24 5.27 -0.03
C HIS A 75 -5.27 4.26 -0.50
N GLN A 76 -6.02 3.56 0.37
CA GLN A 76 -7.04 2.58 -0.04
C GLN A 76 -8.02 2.27 1.11
N LEU A 77 -8.75 3.30 1.58
CA LEU A 77 -9.63 3.20 2.75
C LEU A 77 -10.84 2.27 2.54
N ASP A 78 -11.27 2.12 1.28
CA ASP A 78 -12.41 1.30 0.87
C ASP A 78 -12.26 -0.18 1.25
N LEU A 79 -11.03 -0.69 1.31
CA LEU A 79 -10.71 -2.04 1.81
C LEU A 79 -11.17 -2.28 3.26
N MET A 80 -11.39 -1.23 4.04
CA MET A 80 -11.80 -1.32 5.46
C MET A 80 -13.16 -0.68 5.74
N ALA A 81 -13.84 -0.14 4.72
CA ALA A 81 -15.02 0.70 4.88
C ALA A 81 -16.25 -0.02 5.42
N ASN A 82 -16.45 -1.31 5.11
CA ASN A 82 -17.63 -2.07 5.55
C ASN A 82 -17.28 -3.52 5.92
N GLU A 83 -18.27 -4.28 6.42
CA GLU A 83 -18.03 -5.65 6.90
C GLU A 83 -17.58 -6.60 5.79
N GLU A 84 -18.11 -6.45 4.59
CA GLU A 84 -17.75 -7.28 3.44
C GLU A 84 -16.30 -7.02 3.03
N THR A 85 -15.92 -5.75 2.87
CA THR A 85 -14.53 -5.41 2.51
C THR A 85 -13.55 -5.76 3.60
N ARG A 86 -13.92 -5.60 4.89
CA ARG A 86 -13.05 -6.00 6.02
C ARG A 86 -12.77 -7.51 6.10
N LYS A 87 -13.61 -8.37 5.52
CA LYS A 87 -13.38 -9.82 5.54
C LYS A 87 -12.26 -10.27 4.61
N HIS A 88 -12.04 -9.55 3.51
CA HIS A 88 -11.15 -10.00 2.43
C HIS A 88 -10.16 -8.94 1.93
N GLY A 89 -10.30 -7.70 2.36
CA GLY A 89 -9.54 -6.58 1.81
C GLY A 89 -8.06 -6.57 2.16
N ILE A 90 -7.67 -7.27 3.23
CA ILE A 90 -6.29 -7.52 3.62
C ILE A 90 -6.18 -9.01 3.94
N ALA A 91 -5.83 -9.81 2.94
CA ALA A 91 -5.59 -11.24 3.13
C ALA A 91 -4.09 -11.47 3.32
N PHE A 92 -3.73 -12.41 4.18
CA PHE A 92 -2.33 -12.76 4.40
C PHE A 92 -2.16 -14.27 4.61
N GLU A 93 -0.97 -14.75 4.28
CA GLU A 93 -0.51 -16.12 4.50
C GLU A 93 0.88 -16.02 5.16
N VAL A 94 1.14 -16.85 6.16
CA VAL A 94 2.44 -16.93 6.84
C VAL A 94 2.96 -18.34 6.71
N ASP A 95 4.17 -18.49 6.20
CA ASP A 95 4.93 -19.73 6.23
C ASP A 95 6.04 -19.61 7.27
N PHE A 96 6.16 -20.62 8.13
CA PHE A 96 7.19 -20.66 9.16
C PHE A 96 8.39 -21.40 8.62
N ASN A 97 9.40 -20.65 8.17
CA ASN A 97 10.62 -21.21 7.59
C ASN A 97 11.39 -22.04 8.62
N ASN A 98 11.47 -21.54 9.86
CA ASN A 98 12.08 -22.19 11.01
C ASN A 98 11.59 -21.55 12.33
N HIS A 99 12.31 -21.76 13.44
CA HIS A 99 11.94 -21.22 14.76
C HIS A 99 12.20 -19.71 14.91
N GLU A 100 12.87 -19.06 13.95
CA GLU A 100 13.33 -17.68 14.02
C GLU A 100 12.81 -16.80 12.88
N THR A 101 12.40 -17.37 11.74
CA THR A 101 12.05 -16.62 10.53
C THR A 101 10.76 -17.12 9.88
N VAL A 102 10.06 -16.18 9.25
CA VAL A 102 8.82 -16.43 8.52
C VAL A 102 8.83 -15.75 7.15
N ASP A 103 8.12 -16.36 6.20
CA ASP A 103 7.72 -15.72 4.96
C ASP A 103 6.28 -15.23 5.09
N ILE A 104 6.01 -13.97 4.74
CA ILE A 104 4.69 -13.35 4.85
C ILE A 104 4.24 -12.91 3.47
N SER A 105 3.15 -13.46 2.98
CA SER A 105 2.47 -13.05 1.75
C SER A 105 1.21 -12.26 2.09
N ILE A 106 1.02 -11.10 1.47
CA ILE A 106 -0.14 -10.21 1.69
C ILE A 106 -0.76 -9.89 0.33
N LYS A 107 -2.09 -10.01 0.26
CA LYS A 107 -2.89 -9.76 -0.95
C LYS A 107 -3.88 -8.63 -0.69
N LEU A 108 -3.90 -7.65 -1.60
CA LEU A 108 -4.71 -6.43 -1.49
C LEU A 108 -5.40 -6.14 -2.82
N ASP A 109 -6.71 -5.87 -2.80
CA ASP A 109 -7.43 -5.37 -3.97
C ASP A 109 -7.28 -3.85 -4.05
N LEU A 110 -6.46 -3.36 -4.98
CA LEU A 110 -6.18 -1.92 -5.11
C LEU A 110 -6.84 -1.32 -6.36
N ALA A 111 -7.32 -0.08 -6.20
CA ALA A 111 -7.74 0.76 -7.31
C ALA A 111 -6.80 1.97 -7.45
N GLU A 112 -6.55 2.47 -8.66
CA GLU A 112 -5.74 3.68 -8.87
C GLU A 112 -6.30 4.52 -10.02
N ARG A 113 -6.79 5.71 -9.69
CA ARG A 113 -7.42 6.61 -10.66
C ARG A 113 -6.38 7.47 -11.39
N VAL A 114 -6.56 7.57 -12.70
CA VAL A 114 -5.71 8.34 -13.60
C VAL A 114 -6.57 9.32 -14.38
N ALA A 115 -6.32 10.61 -14.17
CA ALA A 115 -6.91 11.68 -14.96
C ALA A 115 -6.05 11.97 -16.18
N VAL A 116 -6.69 12.06 -17.35
CA VAL A 116 -6.05 12.54 -18.57
C VAL A 116 -6.77 13.81 -19.02
N LYS A 117 -6.02 14.92 -19.10
CA LYS A 117 -6.53 16.23 -19.50
C LYS A 117 -5.91 16.66 -20.83
N ALA A 118 -6.73 17.16 -21.74
CA ALA A 118 -6.25 17.81 -22.96
C ALA A 118 -5.54 19.13 -22.61
N GLY A 119 -4.40 19.36 -23.25
CA GLY A 119 -3.68 20.63 -23.28
C GLY A 119 -3.62 21.18 -24.70
N ASP A 120 -2.74 22.15 -24.92
CA ASP A 120 -2.63 22.83 -26.21
C ASP A 120 -2.05 21.93 -27.30
N ALA A 121 -2.48 22.19 -28.55
CA ALA A 121 -1.96 21.54 -29.76
C ALA A 121 -1.94 19.99 -29.71
N GLY A 122 -2.98 19.38 -29.13
CA GLY A 122 -3.11 17.92 -29.06
C GLY A 122 -2.31 17.26 -27.93
N ARG A 123 -1.68 18.04 -27.05
CA ARG A 123 -1.02 17.53 -25.85
C ARG A 123 -2.02 16.86 -24.91
N LEU A 124 -1.64 15.74 -24.31
CA LEU A 124 -2.36 15.11 -23.21
C LEU A 124 -1.50 15.14 -21.95
N ASN A 125 -2.08 15.49 -20.82
CA ASN A 125 -1.42 15.51 -19.52
C ASN A 125 -2.04 14.43 -18.64
N ILE A 126 -1.19 13.54 -18.12
CA ILE A 126 -1.56 12.48 -17.20
C ILE A 126 -1.33 12.93 -15.75
N GLN A 127 -2.28 12.61 -14.87
CA GLN A 127 -2.18 12.87 -13.44
C GLN A 127 -2.78 11.69 -12.67
N HIS A 128 -2.00 11.08 -11.79
CA HIS A 128 -2.53 10.15 -10.79
C HIS A 128 -3.34 10.93 -9.76
N LEU A 129 -4.50 10.41 -9.35
CA LEU A 129 -5.35 11.06 -8.37
C LEU A 129 -5.20 10.37 -7.02
N ALA A 130 -5.08 11.18 -5.96
CA ALA A 130 -5.14 10.72 -4.59
C ALA A 130 -6.51 10.16 -4.22
N GLU A 131 -6.57 9.40 -3.13
CA GLU A 131 -7.85 9.03 -2.52
C GLU A 131 -8.54 10.23 -1.89
N ILE A 132 -9.87 10.22 -1.93
CA ILE A 132 -10.67 11.21 -1.22
C ILE A 132 -10.57 10.89 0.28
N GLN A 133 -9.95 11.80 1.03
CA GLN A 133 -9.84 11.64 2.48
C GLN A 133 -11.18 11.99 3.14
N HIS A 134 -11.79 11.01 3.79
CA HIS A 134 -12.99 11.20 4.61
C HIS A 134 -12.69 11.38 6.09
N MET A 135 -11.45 11.12 6.50
CA MET A 135 -10.96 11.27 7.86
C MET A 135 -10.11 12.53 7.99
N PRO A 136 -10.08 13.18 9.17
CA PRO A 136 -9.12 14.25 9.41
C PRO A 136 -7.69 13.70 9.25
N ALA A 137 -6.77 14.57 8.82
CA ALA A 137 -5.36 14.23 8.79
C ALA A 137 -4.86 13.87 10.19
N TYR A 138 -3.90 12.95 10.25
CA TYR A 138 -3.22 12.65 11.50
C TYR A 138 -2.42 13.87 11.98
N ALA A 139 -2.47 14.13 13.28
CA ALA A 139 -1.80 15.28 13.88
C ALA A 139 -0.28 15.07 13.99
N ASP A 140 0.15 13.85 14.30
CA ASP A 140 1.56 13.51 14.42
C ASP A 140 2.17 13.27 13.03
N GLU A 141 3.36 13.83 12.79
CA GLU A 141 4.10 13.67 11.52
C GLU A 141 4.91 12.36 11.47
N PHE A 142 5.20 11.76 12.63
CA PHE A 142 6.08 10.60 12.76
C PHE A 142 5.61 9.67 13.86
N TRP A 143 5.54 8.37 13.56
CA TRP A 143 5.06 7.33 14.46
C TRP A 143 6.16 6.32 14.79
N LYS A 144 6.08 5.80 16.01
CA LYS A 144 6.92 4.70 16.50
C LYS A 144 6.02 3.66 17.13
N LEU A 145 6.17 2.40 16.70
CA LEU A 145 5.43 1.25 17.20
C LEU A 145 6.31 0.46 18.16
N TYR A 146 5.77 0.17 19.35
CA TYR A 146 6.46 -0.58 20.40
C TYR A 146 5.66 -1.81 20.80
N ASP A 147 6.36 -2.89 21.16
CA ASP A 147 5.86 -3.97 22.02
C ASP A 147 6.64 -3.95 23.34
N GLY A 148 5.96 -3.58 24.42
CA GLY A 148 6.61 -3.20 25.68
C GLY A 148 7.62 -2.08 25.47
N ASP A 149 8.88 -2.35 25.82
CA ASP A 149 10.01 -1.43 25.63
C ASP A 149 10.75 -1.63 24.28
N THR A 150 10.32 -2.60 23.47
CA THR A 150 10.97 -2.95 22.20
C THR A 150 10.37 -2.13 21.07
N LEU A 151 11.20 -1.33 20.38
CA LEU A 151 10.78 -0.65 19.16
C LEU A 151 10.68 -1.66 18.01
N LEU A 152 9.49 -1.80 17.43
CA LEU A 152 9.22 -2.70 16.32
C LEU A 152 9.39 -2.03 14.95
N ALA A 153 8.87 -0.81 14.80
CA ALA A 153 8.89 -0.06 13.54
C ALA A 153 8.70 1.44 13.77
N GLU A 154 9.14 2.27 12.83
CA GLU A 154 8.90 3.71 12.86
C GLU A 154 8.81 4.33 11.47
N TRP A 155 7.88 5.24 11.25
CA TRP A 155 7.62 5.82 9.92
C TRP A 155 7.07 7.24 10.00
N ARG A 156 7.20 7.97 8.89
CA ARG A 156 6.47 9.23 8.69
C ARG A 156 5.02 8.94 8.35
N THR A 157 4.11 9.75 8.86
CA THR A 157 2.69 9.68 8.53
C THR A 157 2.49 9.70 7.02
N PRO A 158 1.76 8.73 6.45
CA PRO A 158 1.52 8.67 5.01
C PRO A 158 0.78 9.91 4.51
N GLU A 159 1.21 10.45 3.38
CA GLU A 159 0.58 11.62 2.75
C GLU A 159 -0.36 11.19 1.63
N ALA A 160 -1.48 11.90 1.48
CA ALA A 160 -2.44 11.66 0.40
C ALA A 160 -1.96 12.21 -0.96
N THR A 161 -0.67 12.06 -1.29
CA THR A 161 -0.05 12.58 -2.51
C THR A 161 0.45 11.42 -3.37
N PRO A 162 0.12 11.39 -4.68
CA PRO A 162 0.66 10.43 -5.64
C PRO A 162 2.15 10.60 -5.96
#